data_AF-A0A540VR53-F1
#
_entry.id   AF-A0A540VR53-F1
#
_cell.length_a   1.000
_cell.length_b   1.000
_cell.length_c   1.000
_cell.angle_alpha   90.00
_cell.angle_beta   90.00
_cell.angle_gamma   90.00
#
_symmetry.space_group_name_H-M   'P 1'
#
loop_
_entity.id
_entity.type
_entity.pdbx_description
1 polymer ?
#
loop_
_entity_poly.entity_id
_entity_poly.type
_entity_poly.pdbx_seq_one_letter_code
_entity_poly.pdbx_strand_id
1 'polypeptide(L)'
;MLSSSLRRVSARGGTRWTLWSECRDLFRKTGTHVAARFGEVSIWATGQGYEAAAVSTFLQVADFYLIAHALANGVVVVTHEGPANSVKRIKIPNACIGLDVRFMTP
;
A
#
# COMPACT_ATOMS: atom_id res chain seq x y z
N MET A 1 10.26 -38.28 1.75
CA MET A 1 9.39 -37.26 1.12
C MET A 1 8.60 -36.57 2.23
N LEU A 2 9.04 -35.37 2.63
CA LEU A 2 8.57 -34.70 3.84
C LEU A 2 7.21 -34.01 3.65
N SER A 3 6.21 -34.56 4.32
CA SER A 3 5.18 -33.89 5.14
C SER A 3 4.63 -32.53 4.66
N SER A 4 3.52 -32.57 3.92
CA SER A 4 2.61 -31.43 3.73
C SER A 4 1.62 -31.35 4.89
N SER A 5 2.03 -30.78 6.03
CA SER A 5 1.11 -30.50 7.15
C SER A 5 0.72 -29.01 7.15
N LEU A 6 -0.20 -28.64 6.26
CA LEU A 6 -0.92 -27.36 6.37
C LEU A 6 -2.03 -27.54 7.41
N ARG A 7 -1.91 -26.82 8.53
CA ARG A 7 -2.81 -26.90 9.68
C ARG A 7 -4.23 -26.51 9.25
N ARG A 8 -5.14 -27.46 9.41
CA ARG A 8 -6.58 -27.30 9.28
C ARG A 8 -7.07 -26.28 10.32
N VAL A 9 -7.49 -25.09 9.90
CA VAL A 9 -8.23 -24.17 10.76
C VAL A 9 -9.63 -24.75 10.92
N SER A 10 -9.91 -25.34 12.09
CA SER A 10 -11.22 -25.86 12.45
C SER A 10 -12.05 -24.73 13.06
N ALA A 11 -12.99 -24.18 12.28
CA ALA A 11 -13.96 -23.22 12.78
C ALA A 11 -15.06 -23.97 13.55
N ARG A 12 -15.00 -23.91 14.89
CA ARG A 12 -16.19 -24.12 15.73
C ARG A 12 -16.71 -22.74 16.16
N GLY A 13 -17.96 -22.45 15.79
CA GLY A 13 -18.67 -21.24 16.20
C GLY A 13 -18.61 -20.16 15.12
N GLY A 14 -19.68 -20.05 14.33
CA GLY A 14 -19.84 -19.02 13.31
C GLY A 14 -19.76 -17.63 13.93
N THR A 15 -18.74 -16.87 13.55
CA THR A 15 -18.65 -15.43 13.81
C THR A 15 -18.52 -14.71 12.47
N ARG A 16 -19.06 -13.50 12.42
CA ARG A 16 -19.20 -12.53 11.32
C ARG A 16 -17.93 -12.25 10.46
N TRP A 17 -16.82 -12.92 10.74
CA TRP A 17 -15.49 -12.69 10.17
C TRP A 17 -15.01 -13.80 9.22
N THR A 18 -15.74 -14.90 9.05
CA THR A 18 -15.32 -16.03 8.19
C THR A 18 -15.48 -15.79 6.67
N LEU A 19 -16.12 -14.71 6.24
CA LEU A 19 -16.33 -14.39 4.81
C LEU A 19 -15.08 -13.86 4.09
N TRP A 20 -14.03 -13.44 4.80
CA TRP A 20 -12.83 -12.85 4.18
C TRP A 20 -12.02 -13.84 3.33
N SER A 21 -12.10 -15.13 3.65
CA SER A 21 -11.34 -16.17 2.95
C SER A 21 -11.92 -16.54 1.57
N GLU A 22 -13.17 -16.19 1.31
CA GLU A 22 -13.88 -16.62 0.10
C GLU A 22 -13.67 -15.66 -1.08
N CYS A 23 -13.33 -14.40 -0.83
CA CYS A 23 -13.17 -13.40 -1.89
C CYS A 23 -11.69 -13.26 -2.32
N ARG A 24 -11.16 -14.26 -3.03
CA ARG A 24 -9.80 -14.22 -3.59
C ARG A 24 -9.55 -13.05 -4.56
N ASP A 25 -10.59 -12.45 -5.10
CA ASP A 25 -10.50 -11.34 -6.05
C ASP A 25 -10.31 -9.96 -5.39
N LEU A 26 -10.34 -9.87 -4.05
CA LEU A 26 -10.08 -8.62 -3.33
C LEU A 26 -8.58 -8.24 -3.30
N PHE A 27 -7.69 -9.22 -3.52
CA PHE A 27 -6.25 -9.01 -3.49
C PHE A 27 -5.67 -9.00 -4.90
N ARG A 28 -5.30 -7.82 -5.40
CA ARG A 28 -4.56 -7.73 -6.67
C ARG A 28 -3.13 -8.21 -6.44
N LYS A 29 -2.70 -9.19 -7.23
CA LYS A 29 -1.30 -9.62 -7.26
C LYS A 29 -0.42 -8.48 -7.77
N THR A 30 0.73 -8.32 -7.14
CA THR A 30 1.79 -7.42 -7.58
C THR A 30 2.43 -7.99 -8.84
N GLY A 31 2.12 -7.40 -10.00
CA GLY A 31 2.79 -7.73 -11.26
C GLY A 31 4.21 -7.17 -11.31
N THR A 32 5.02 -7.65 -12.26
CA THR A 32 6.39 -7.17 -12.49
C THR A 32 6.42 -5.68 -12.84
N HIS A 33 5.37 -5.15 -13.47
CA HIS A 33 5.25 -3.71 -13.77
C HIS A 33 5.07 -2.85 -12.52
N VAL A 34 4.43 -3.38 -11.47
CA VAL A 34 4.27 -2.69 -10.18
C VAL A 34 5.57 -2.76 -9.38
N ALA A 35 6.27 -3.90 -9.43
CA ALA A 35 7.56 -4.10 -8.74
C ALA A 35 8.57 -2.97 -9.04
N ALA A 36 8.67 -2.55 -10.31
CA ALA A 36 9.55 -1.46 -10.73
C ALA A 36 9.14 -0.09 -10.14
N ARG A 37 7.85 0.16 -9.92
CA ARG A 37 7.36 1.43 -9.36
C ARG A 37 7.68 1.58 -7.87
N PHE A 38 7.79 0.49 -7.11
CA PHE A 38 8.17 0.59 -5.69
C PHE A 38 9.53 1.25 -5.49
N GLY A 39 10.48 0.99 -6.38
CA GLY A 39 11.80 1.64 -6.35
C GLY A 39 11.70 3.14 -6.60
N GLU A 40 10.85 3.56 -7.53
CA GLU A 40 10.62 4.98 -7.84
C GLU A 40 10.02 5.72 -6.64
N VAL A 41 9.00 5.12 -6.01
CA VAL A 41 8.36 5.68 -4.81
C VAL A 41 9.34 5.77 -3.63
N SER A 42 10.20 4.76 -3.43
CA SER A 42 11.16 4.74 -2.32
C SER A 42 12.31 5.74 -2.51
N ILE A 43 12.81 5.88 -3.75
CA ILE A 43 13.80 6.91 -4.11
C ILE A 43 13.21 8.30 -3.86
N TRP A 44 11.98 8.53 -4.32
CA TRP A 44 11.28 9.80 -4.09
C TRP A 44 11.16 10.10 -2.60
N ALA A 45 10.62 9.17 -1.80
CA ALA A 45 10.40 9.36 -0.36
C ALA A 45 11.69 9.69 0.40
N THR A 46 12.80 9.07 0.01
CA THR A 46 14.13 9.31 0.61
C THR A 46 14.71 10.68 0.22
N GLY A 47 14.32 11.22 -0.94
CA GLY A 47 14.80 12.51 -1.47
C GLY A 47 14.03 13.76 -0.98
N GLN A 48 12.90 13.61 -0.30
CA GLN A 48 12.02 14.73 0.09
C GLN A 48 12.42 15.45 1.40
N GLY A 49 13.46 15.00 2.11
CA GLY A 49 13.88 15.62 3.38
C GLY A 49 13.00 15.28 4.59
N TYR A 50 12.25 14.18 4.53
CA TYR A 50 11.53 13.63 5.69
C TYR A 50 12.50 13.05 6.72
N GLU A 51 12.06 12.94 7.98
CA GLU A 51 12.80 12.20 9.00
C GLU A 51 12.93 10.72 8.57
N ALA A 52 14.09 10.10 8.83
CA ALA A 52 14.34 8.71 8.45
C ALA A 52 13.30 7.73 9.03
N ALA A 53 12.80 8.02 10.24
CA ALA A 53 11.71 7.27 10.86
C ALA A 53 10.41 7.34 10.02
N ALA A 54 10.06 8.53 9.52
CA ALA A 54 8.87 8.73 8.69
C ALA A 54 8.96 7.97 7.36
N VAL A 55 10.13 8.01 6.71
CA VAL A 55 10.40 7.25 5.49
C VAL A 55 10.27 5.76 5.75
N SER A 56 10.93 5.24 6.79
CA SER A 56 10.88 3.83 7.16
C SER A 56 9.44 3.36 7.44
N THR A 57 8.67 4.12 8.23
CA THR A 57 7.27 3.81 8.50
C THR A 57 6.44 3.82 7.22
N PHE A 58 6.60 4.82 6.35
CA PHE A 58 5.86 4.90 5.10
C PHE A 58 6.10 3.67 4.20
N LEU A 59 7.35 3.22 4.07
CA LEU A 59 7.70 2.06 3.25
C LEU A 59 7.16 0.72 3.80
N GLN A 60 6.70 0.68 5.05
CA GLN A 60 6.17 -0.51 5.69
C GLN A 60 4.63 -0.58 5.71
N VAL A 61 3.94 0.52 5.44
CA VAL A 61 2.47 0.58 5.52
C VAL A 61 1.82 0.47 4.13
N ALA A 62 0.49 0.30 4.14
CA ALA A 62 -0.31 0.11 2.92
C ALA A 62 -0.21 1.28 1.93
N ASP A 63 -0.01 2.51 2.41
CA ASP A 63 0.04 3.72 1.58
C ASP A 63 1.11 3.63 0.48
N PHE A 64 2.27 3.07 0.82
CA PHE A 64 3.35 2.81 -0.14
C PHE A 64 2.91 1.87 -1.26
N TYR A 65 2.18 0.81 -0.94
CA TYR A 65 1.63 -0.12 -1.92
C TYR A 65 0.56 0.54 -2.79
N LEU A 66 -0.33 1.35 -2.20
CA LEU A 66 -1.37 2.06 -2.93
C LEU A 66 -0.78 3.00 -3.97
N ILE A 67 0.24 3.77 -3.61
CA ILE A 67 0.88 4.72 -4.50
C ILE A 67 1.66 4.00 -5.62
N ALA A 68 2.38 2.93 -5.32
CA ALA A 68 3.06 2.13 -6.34
C ALA A 68 2.07 1.53 -7.35
N HIS A 69 0.92 1.04 -6.88
CA HIS A 69 -0.14 0.55 -7.74
C HIS A 69 -0.79 1.68 -8.57
N ALA A 70 -1.00 2.85 -7.98
CA ALA A 70 -1.55 4.00 -8.67
C ALA A 70 -0.64 4.46 -9.80
N LEU A 71 0.66 4.58 -9.51
CA LEU A 71 1.69 4.94 -10.47
C LEU A 71 1.81 3.91 -11.60
N ALA A 72 1.71 2.60 -11.29
CA ALA A 72 1.84 1.54 -12.28
C ALA A 72 0.63 1.41 -13.23
N ASN A 73 -0.56 1.79 -12.77
CA ASN A 73 -1.81 1.58 -13.52
C ASN A 73 -2.48 2.89 -13.96
N GLY A 74 -1.92 4.05 -13.64
CA GLY A 74 -2.48 5.37 -13.98
C GLY A 74 -3.85 5.66 -13.33
N VAL A 75 -4.15 4.98 -12.21
CA VAL A 75 -5.42 5.10 -11.50
C VAL A 75 -5.40 6.27 -10.53
N VAL A 76 -6.58 6.79 -10.19
CA VAL A 76 -6.72 7.92 -9.26
C VAL A 76 -6.80 7.39 -7.82
N VAL A 77 -6.01 7.97 -6.92
CA VAL A 77 -6.09 7.66 -5.48
C VAL A 77 -7.17 8.51 -4.85
N VAL A 78 -8.16 7.86 -4.23
CA VAL A 78 -9.21 8.55 -3.47
C VAL A 78 -8.83 8.51 -2.00
N THR A 79 -8.69 9.67 -1.37
CA THR A 79 -8.33 9.77 0.06
C THR A 79 -9.08 10.90 0.73
N HIS A 80 -9.45 10.73 2.00
CA HIS A 80 -9.96 11.82 2.84
C HIS A 80 -8.83 12.65 3.48
N GLU A 81 -7.56 12.26 3.28
CA GLU A 81 -6.42 13.02 3.79
C GLU A 81 -6.18 14.28 2.95
N GLY A 82 -6.00 15.43 3.61
CA GLY A 82 -5.54 16.66 2.96
C GLY A 82 -4.01 16.78 2.95
N PRO A 83 -3.40 17.45 1.95
CA PRO A 83 -1.96 17.69 1.88
C PRO A 83 -1.50 18.48 3.12
N ALA A 84 -0.32 18.16 3.64
CA ALA A 84 0.29 18.93 4.71
C ALA A 84 1.80 18.77 4.76
N ASN A 85 2.49 19.85 5.11
CA ASN A 85 3.94 19.88 5.20
C ASN A 85 4.43 19.44 6.58
N SER A 86 4.40 18.13 6.83
CA SER A 86 5.00 17.53 8.03
C SER A 86 6.23 16.71 7.67
N VAL A 87 7.35 16.97 8.35
CA VAL A 87 8.58 16.18 8.17
C VAL A 87 8.52 14.80 8.85
N LYS A 88 7.58 14.62 9.78
CA LYS A 88 7.42 13.41 10.63
C LYS A 88 6.50 12.36 10.02
N ARG A 89 5.72 12.69 8.99
CA ARG A 89 4.81 11.76 8.34
C ARG A 89 4.63 12.11 6.88
N ILE A 90 4.85 11.12 6.02
CA ILE A 90 4.53 11.20 4.60
C ILE A 90 3.03 10.99 4.45
N LYS A 91 2.35 11.99 3.89
CA LYS A 91 0.91 11.91 3.59
C LYS A 91 0.66 11.38 2.19
N ILE A 92 -0.47 10.72 1.97
CA ILE A 92 -0.84 10.19 0.65
C ILE A 92 -0.89 11.29 -0.42
N PRO A 93 -1.57 12.45 -0.20
CA PRO A 93 -1.59 13.52 -1.20
C PRO A 93 -0.20 14.07 -1.55
N ASN A 94 0.72 14.16 -0.58
CA ASN A 94 2.06 14.68 -0.84
C ASN A 94 2.84 13.76 -1.77
N ALA A 95 2.73 12.44 -1.54
CA ALA A 95 3.34 11.45 -2.40
C ALA A 95 2.69 11.42 -3.78
N CYS A 96 1.36 11.57 -3.86
CA CYS A 96 0.66 11.68 -5.13
C CYS A 96 1.13 12.89 -5.94
N ILE A 97 1.26 14.08 -5.32
CA ILE A 97 1.78 15.28 -5.97
C ILE A 97 3.23 15.09 -6.42
N GLY A 98 4.07 14.52 -5.56
CA GLY A 98 5.50 14.36 -5.85
C GLY A 98 5.84 13.32 -6.92
N LEU A 99 4.92 12.39 -7.18
CA LEU A 99 5.07 11.31 -8.15
C LEU A 99 4.13 11.46 -9.37
N ASP A 100 3.51 12.63 -9.53
CA ASP A 100 2.55 12.93 -10.59
C ASP A 100 1.39 11.90 -10.69
N VAL A 101 0.94 11.40 -9.54
CA VAL A 101 -0.22 10.53 -9.42
C VAL A 101 -1.46 11.37 -9.14
N ARG A 102 -2.49 11.17 -9.96
CA ARG A 102 -3.79 11.82 -9.73
C ARG A 102 -4.40 11.36 -8.41
N PHE A 103 -4.87 12.30 -7.61
CA PHE A 103 -5.64 12.01 -6.40
C PHE A 103 -6.87 12.91 -6.31
N MET A 104 -7.88 12.48 -5.57
CA MET A 104 -9.08 13.27 -5.29
C MET A 104 -9.55 13.06 -3.85
N THR A 105 -10.22 14.06 -3.31
CA THR A 105 -10.96 14.00 -2.04
C THR A 105 -12.45 13.84 -2.33
N PRO A 106 -13.16 12.91 -1.67
CA PRO A 106 -14.61 12.74 -1.82
C PRO A 106 -15.43 13.96 -1.38
#